data_AF-A0A7K3BKI5-F1
#
_entry.id   AF-A0A7K3BKI5-F1
#
_cell.length_a   1.000
_cell.length_b   1.000
_cell.length_c   1.000
_cell.angle_alpha   90.00
_cell.angle_beta   90.00
_cell.angle_gamma   90.00
#
_symmetry.space_group_name_H-M   'P 1'
#
loop_
_entity.id
_entity.type
_entity.pdbx_description
1 polymer ?
#
loop_
_entity_poly.entity_id
_entity_poly.type
_entity_poly.pdbx_seq_one_letter_code
_entity_poly.pdbx_strand_id
1 'polypeptide(L)'
;MGLQAAQDKAQSLGFYRLDSHDALGRGRDQIWDRDWKVCFQRPAPGSRTTTATVDFGAVKRDESCPGQDASAPASAGATMPDLTGTSLKVARTTLTPATGITVQDASGQDRFILVESNWKVCSQSPAAGRGLTGQPVAFKAVKFGEACP
;
A
#
# COMPACT_ATOMS: atom_id res chain seq x y z
N MET A 1 -3.13 16.92 -10.39
CA MET A 1 -4.40 16.62 -11.08
C MET A 1 -5.16 15.58 -10.26
N GLY A 2 -6.49 15.56 -10.26
CA GLY A 2 -7.27 14.46 -9.65
C GLY A 2 -7.10 13.16 -10.45
N LEU A 3 -7.24 11.99 -9.81
CA LEU A 3 -7.03 10.69 -10.48
C LEU A 3 -8.01 10.46 -11.64
N GLN A 4 -9.31 10.68 -11.43
CA GLN A 4 -10.32 10.61 -12.50
C GLN A 4 -9.94 11.49 -13.71
N ALA A 5 -9.59 12.76 -13.46
CA ALA A 5 -9.22 13.69 -14.53
C ALA A 5 -7.96 13.25 -15.29
N ALA A 6 -7.01 12.58 -14.61
CA ALA A 6 -5.82 12.04 -15.25
C ALA A 6 -6.15 10.83 -16.14
N GLN A 7 -7.03 9.94 -15.66
CA GLN A 7 -7.50 8.79 -16.42
C GLN A 7 -8.32 9.22 -17.64
N ASP A 8 -9.27 10.15 -17.48
CA ASP A 8 -10.05 10.72 -18.59
C ASP A 8 -9.14 11.35 -19.64
N LYS A 9 -8.11 12.07 -19.19
CA LYS A 9 -7.14 12.68 -20.10
C LYS A 9 -6.34 11.63 -20.86
N ALA A 10 -5.87 10.58 -20.19
CA ALA A 10 -5.15 9.49 -20.84
C ALA A 10 -6.03 8.76 -21.88
N GLN A 11 -7.28 8.47 -21.54
CA GLN A 11 -8.26 7.85 -22.45
C GLN A 11 -8.54 8.74 -23.68
N SER A 12 -8.69 10.05 -23.49
CA SER A 12 -8.86 11.00 -24.62
C SER A 12 -7.68 11.01 -25.60
N LEU A 13 -6.50 10.57 -25.15
CA LEU A 13 -5.28 10.43 -25.94
C LEU A 13 -5.08 9.00 -26.49
N GLY A 14 -6.04 8.10 -26.27
CA GLY A 14 -6.03 6.72 -26.76
C GLY A 14 -5.37 5.70 -25.84
N PHE A 15 -4.99 6.08 -24.60
CA PHE A 15 -4.46 5.13 -23.61
C PHE A 15 -5.62 4.53 -22.82
N TYR A 16 -5.84 3.22 -22.99
CA TYR A 16 -6.91 2.49 -22.31
C TYR A 16 -6.40 1.47 -21.28
N ARG A 17 -5.09 1.17 -21.28
CA ARG A 17 -4.45 0.35 -20.25
C ARG A 17 -4.02 1.26 -19.12
N LEU A 18 -4.91 1.48 -18.17
CA LEU A 18 -4.66 2.35 -17.03
C LEU A 18 -4.59 1.52 -15.76
N ASP A 19 -3.63 1.85 -14.90
CA ASP A 19 -3.48 1.31 -13.56
C ASP A 19 -3.31 2.48 -12.58
N SER A 20 -3.54 2.21 -11.30
CA SER A 20 -3.36 3.20 -10.26
C SER A 20 -3.15 2.57 -8.89
N HIS A 21 -2.25 3.16 -8.11
CA HIS A 21 -1.89 2.63 -6.80
C HIS A 21 -1.72 3.73 -5.76
N ASP A 22 -1.76 3.34 -4.49
CA ASP A 22 -1.53 4.24 -3.36
C ASP A 22 -0.05 4.58 -3.24
N ALA A 23 0.32 5.80 -3.63
CA ALA A 23 1.70 6.27 -3.63
C ALA A 23 2.32 6.37 -2.23
N LEU A 24 1.54 6.34 -1.15
CA LEU A 24 2.05 6.25 0.22
C LEU A 24 2.38 4.80 0.65
N GLY A 25 2.13 3.82 -0.22
CA GLY A 25 2.48 2.43 0.05
C GLY A 25 1.63 1.78 1.15
N ARG A 26 0.42 2.29 1.42
CA ARG A 26 -0.50 1.70 2.42
C ARG A 26 -1.47 0.70 1.81
N GLY A 27 -1.33 0.41 0.51
CA GLY A 27 -2.15 -0.57 -0.21
C GLY A 27 -3.65 -0.24 -0.20
N ARG A 28 -4.03 1.03 -0.04
CA ARG A 28 -5.44 1.43 -0.02
C ARG A 28 -6.09 1.25 -1.39
N ASP A 29 -7.30 0.71 -1.42
CA ASP A 29 -8.06 0.58 -2.66
C ASP A 29 -8.67 1.93 -3.05
N GLN A 30 -8.51 2.30 -4.32
CA GLN A 30 -8.95 3.58 -4.85
C GLN A 30 -10.39 3.50 -5.38
N ILE A 31 -11.31 3.03 -4.53
CA ILE A 31 -12.72 2.75 -4.90
C ILE A 31 -13.42 3.98 -5.49
N TRP A 32 -13.08 5.17 -4.97
CA TRP A 32 -13.56 6.46 -5.47
C TRP A 32 -12.37 7.32 -5.88
N ASP A 33 -11.90 7.16 -7.12
CA ASP A 33 -10.80 7.91 -7.75
C ASP A 33 -10.87 9.44 -7.57
N ARG A 34 -12.06 10.04 -7.53
CA ARG A 34 -12.23 11.48 -7.27
C ARG A 34 -11.72 11.95 -5.91
N ASP A 35 -11.51 11.04 -4.96
CA ASP A 35 -10.91 11.33 -3.64
C ASP A 35 -9.38 11.28 -3.67
N TRP A 36 -8.79 11.09 -4.85
CA TRP A 36 -7.37 10.92 -5.03
C TRP A 36 -6.80 11.98 -5.97
N LYS A 37 -5.53 12.32 -5.72
CA LYS A 37 -4.72 13.16 -6.59
C LYS A 37 -3.46 12.43 -7.01
N VAL A 38 -3.11 12.57 -8.29
CA VAL A 38 -1.92 11.96 -8.87
C VAL A 38 -0.67 12.70 -8.41
N CYS A 39 0.30 11.94 -7.93
CA CYS A 39 1.64 12.40 -7.56
C CYS A 39 2.71 11.91 -8.55
N PHE A 40 2.53 10.69 -9.09
CA PHE A 40 3.47 10.05 -10.00
C PHE A 40 2.74 9.44 -11.19
N GLN A 41 3.46 9.32 -12.30
CA GLN A 41 2.99 8.65 -13.50
C GLN A 41 4.12 7.80 -14.09
N ARG A 42 3.82 6.53 -14.39
CA ARG A 42 4.69 5.65 -15.18
C ARG A 42 3.95 5.17 -16.43
N PRO A 43 4.55 5.23 -17.62
CA PRO A 43 5.80 5.89 -17.93
C PRO A 43 5.71 7.42 -17.70
N ALA A 44 6.86 8.05 -17.50
CA ALA A 44 6.94 9.51 -17.39
C ALA A 44 6.32 10.18 -18.64
N PRO A 45 5.70 11.36 -18.48
CA PRO A 45 5.05 12.09 -19.57
C PRO A 45 5.91 12.24 -20.82
N GLY A 46 5.29 12.17 -21.99
CA GLY A 46 5.96 12.31 -23.29
C GLY A 46 5.37 11.38 -24.35
N SER A 47 6.03 11.29 -25.50
CA SER A 47 5.59 10.41 -26.60
C SER A 47 5.75 8.94 -26.22
N ARG A 48 4.63 8.21 -26.22
CA ARG A 48 4.53 6.78 -25.93
C ARG A 48 3.56 6.13 -26.91
N THR A 49 3.70 4.83 -27.11
CA THR A 49 2.69 4.05 -27.82
C THR A 49 1.44 3.92 -26.96
N THR A 50 0.26 4.03 -27.55
CA THR A 50 -1.02 3.94 -26.84
C THR A 50 -1.31 2.55 -26.25
N THR A 51 -0.51 1.55 -26.64
CA THR A 51 -0.52 0.21 -26.08
C THR A 51 0.21 0.09 -24.73
N ALA A 52 0.96 1.12 -24.33
CA ALA A 52 1.64 1.15 -23.03
C ALA A 52 0.62 1.28 -21.89
N THR A 53 0.89 0.59 -20.79
CA THR A 53 0.14 0.80 -19.54
C THR A 53 0.59 2.11 -18.90
N VAL A 54 -0.37 2.95 -18.52
CA VAL A 54 -0.14 4.15 -17.72
C VAL A 54 -0.58 3.87 -16.29
N ASP A 55 0.39 3.82 -15.39
CA ASP A 55 0.23 3.65 -13.96
C ASP A 55 0.29 5.01 -13.25
N PHE A 56 -0.71 5.31 -12.43
CA PHE A 56 -0.79 6.53 -11.63
C PHE A 56 -0.58 6.24 -10.14
N GLY A 57 0.55 6.73 -9.60
CA GLY A 57 0.77 6.80 -8.16
C GLY A 57 -0.02 7.97 -7.57
N ALA A 58 -1.01 7.68 -6.73
CA ALA A 58 -1.94 8.67 -6.19
C ALA A 58 -2.04 8.63 -4.66
N VAL A 59 -2.36 9.77 -4.06
CA VAL A 59 -2.63 9.92 -2.62
C VAL A 59 -4.02 10.51 -2.40
N LYS A 60 -4.56 10.43 -1.18
CA LYS A 60 -5.82 11.14 -0.87
C LYS A 60 -5.64 12.65 -1.02
N ARG A 61 -6.72 13.36 -1.35
CA ARG A 61 -6.63 14.80 -1.71
C ARG A 61 -5.99 15.67 -0.64
N ASP A 62 -6.20 15.33 0.62
CA ASP A 62 -5.69 16.00 1.83
C ASP A 62 -4.26 15.58 2.20
N GLU A 63 -3.72 14.51 1.61
CA GLU A 63 -2.37 14.02 1.89
C GLU A 63 -1.31 14.73 1.03
N SER A 64 -0.06 14.77 1.50
CA SER A 64 1.05 15.27 0.70
C SER A 64 1.61 14.18 -0.22
N CYS A 65 2.00 14.56 -1.43
CA CYS A 65 2.75 13.65 -2.29
C CYS A 65 4.09 13.32 -1.63
N PRO A 66 4.47 12.03 -1.51
CA PRO A 66 5.78 11.68 -0.98
C PRO A 66 6.87 12.10 -1.98
N GLY A 67 8.13 12.17 -1.51
CA GLY A 67 9.26 12.49 -2.39
C GLY A 67 9.62 11.36 -3.36
N GLN A 68 9.19 10.14 -3.04
CA GLN A 68 9.38 8.94 -3.85
C GLN A 68 8.10 8.12 -3.85
N ASP A 69 7.83 7.49 -4.98
CA ASP A 69 6.65 6.67 -5.16
C ASP A 69 6.85 5.30 -4.50
N ALA A 70 5.85 4.86 -3.73
CA ALA A 70 5.92 3.56 -3.09
C ALA A 70 5.86 2.45 -4.14
N SER A 71 6.82 1.55 -4.11
CA SER A 71 6.77 0.35 -4.94
C SER A 71 5.78 -0.65 -4.36
N ALA A 72 5.16 -1.46 -5.23
CA ALA A 72 4.33 -2.57 -4.77
C ALA A 72 5.16 -3.48 -3.83
N PRO A 73 4.58 -3.95 -2.71
CA PRO A 73 5.30 -4.83 -1.80
C PRO A 73 5.61 -6.17 -2.48
N ALA A 74 6.87 -6.59 -2.39
CA ALA A 74 7.28 -7.91 -2.86
C ALA A 74 6.74 -8.99 -1.93
N SER A 75 6.32 -10.12 -2.49
CA SER A 75 5.91 -11.28 -1.70
C SER A 75 7.09 -11.84 -0.88
N ALA A 76 6.78 -12.27 0.34
CA ALA A 76 7.73 -12.90 1.23
C ALA A 76 8.25 -14.22 0.66
N GLY A 77 9.55 -14.45 0.78
CA GLY A 77 10.20 -15.73 0.47
C GLY A 77 10.15 -16.69 1.65
N ALA A 78 11.23 -17.45 1.85
CA ALA A 78 11.34 -18.41 2.95
C ALA A 78 11.58 -17.78 4.33
N THR A 79 11.86 -16.48 4.40
CA THR A 79 12.13 -15.73 5.64
C THR A 79 11.14 -14.59 5.82
N MET A 80 10.91 -14.24 7.08
CA MET A 80 10.03 -13.17 7.49
C MET A 80 10.64 -11.82 7.06
N PRO A 81 9.97 -11.05 6.19
CA PRO A 81 10.45 -9.72 5.81
C PRO A 81 10.31 -8.73 6.97
N ASP A 82 11.06 -7.65 6.93
CA ASP A 82 10.80 -6.51 7.81
C ASP A 82 9.58 -5.73 7.31
N LEU A 83 8.49 -5.83 8.06
CA LEU A 83 7.21 -5.20 7.78
C LEU A 83 6.93 -4.06 8.77
N THR A 84 7.87 -3.73 9.66
CA THR A 84 7.70 -2.60 10.58
C THR A 84 7.57 -1.29 9.80
N GLY A 85 6.66 -0.41 10.25
CA GLY A 85 6.34 0.85 9.56
C GLY A 85 5.42 0.72 8.33
N THR A 86 5.24 -0.49 7.78
CA THR A 86 4.29 -0.73 6.68
C THR A 86 2.85 -0.79 7.20
N SER A 87 1.87 -0.68 6.28
CA SER A 87 0.47 -0.89 6.66
C SER A 87 0.16 -2.37 6.91
N LEU A 88 -0.81 -2.68 7.78
CA LEU A 88 -1.24 -4.06 8.00
C LEU A 88 -1.77 -4.73 6.73
N LYS A 89 -2.44 -3.97 5.85
CA LYS A 89 -2.91 -4.51 4.56
C LYS A 89 -1.73 -4.97 3.70
N VAL A 90 -0.69 -4.15 3.62
CA VAL A 90 0.55 -4.50 2.91
C VAL A 90 1.26 -5.69 3.56
N ALA A 91 1.35 -5.72 4.89
CA ALA A 91 1.92 -6.85 5.61
C ALA A 91 1.18 -8.17 5.28
N ARG A 92 -0.14 -8.14 5.22
CA ARG A 92 -0.97 -9.30 4.86
C ARG A 92 -0.75 -9.75 3.42
N THR A 93 -0.72 -8.82 2.45
CA THR A 93 -0.50 -9.16 1.04
C THR A 93 0.94 -9.59 0.74
N THR A 94 1.89 -9.20 1.59
CA THR A 94 3.29 -9.61 1.48
C THR A 94 3.45 -11.07 1.89
N LEU A 95 2.72 -11.53 2.92
CA LEU A 95 2.76 -12.92 3.37
C LEU A 95 1.92 -13.83 2.47
N THR A 96 2.17 -15.14 2.54
CA THR A 96 1.39 -16.11 1.77
C THR A 96 -0.05 -16.16 2.30
N PRO A 97 -1.08 -16.36 1.44
CA PRO A 97 -2.48 -16.41 1.88
C PRO A 97 -2.78 -17.50 2.93
N ALA A 98 -1.96 -18.55 2.99
CA ALA A 98 -2.09 -19.63 3.98
C ALA A 98 -1.50 -19.27 5.36
N THR A 99 -0.80 -18.15 5.49
CA THR A 99 -0.22 -17.72 6.77
C THR A 99 -1.32 -17.27 7.72
N GLY A 100 -1.47 -17.94 8.86
CA GLY A 100 -2.34 -17.47 9.93
C GLY A 100 -1.80 -16.17 10.51
N ILE A 101 -2.56 -15.07 10.44
CA ILE A 101 -2.14 -13.74 10.90
C ILE A 101 -3.06 -13.27 12.04
N THR A 102 -2.47 -12.95 13.18
CA THR A 102 -3.13 -12.31 14.32
C THR A 102 -2.67 -10.86 14.42
N VAL A 103 -3.58 -9.93 14.67
CA VAL A 103 -3.28 -8.50 14.80
C VAL A 103 -3.81 -7.96 16.12
N GLN A 104 -3.03 -7.10 16.77
CA GLN A 104 -3.42 -6.44 18.02
C GLN A 104 -3.13 -4.93 17.96
N ASP A 105 -4.02 -4.13 18.54
CA ASP A 105 -3.80 -2.70 18.75
C ASP A 105 -2.73 -2.49 19.84
N ALA A 106 -1.61 -1.88 19.46
CA ALA A 106 -0.49 -1.61 20.35
C ALA A 106 -0.69 -0.33 21.19
N SER A 107 -1.70 0.48 20.90
CA SER A 107 -1.94 1.75 21.59
C SER A 107 -2.51 1.60 23.00
N GLY A 108 -2.89 0.38 23.40
CA GLY A 108 -3.56 0.10 24.68
C GLY A 108 -5.05 0.48 24.70
N GLN A 109 -5.61 0.89 23.56
CA GLN A 109 -7.04 1.24 23.42
C GLN A 109 -7.92 0.04 23.01
N ASP A 110 -7.34 -1.13 22.78
CA ASP A 110 -8.03 -2.38 22.39
C ASP A 110 -9.05 -2.22 21.25
N ARG A 111 -8.73 -1.41 20.25
CA ARG A 111 -9.65 -1.13 19.13
C ARG A 111 -9.65 -2.27 18.12
N PHE A 112 -10.80 -2.46 17.47
CA PHE A 112 -10.91 -3.36 16.33
C PHE A 112 -10.18 -2.82 15.10
N ILE A 113 -9.37 -3.68 14.50
CA ILE A 113 -8.63 -3.39 13.27
C ILE A 113 -9.46 -3.87 12.07
N LEU A 114 -10.34 -3.01 11.56
CA LEU A 114 -11.23 -3.35 10.44
C LEU A 114 -10.66 -2.94 9.07
N VAL A 115 -10.07 -1.75 9.00
CA VAL A 115 -9.50 -1.20 7.75
C VAL A 115 -7.98 -1.22 7.87
N GLU A 116 -7.37 -2.36 7.58
CA GLU A 116 -5.94 -2.64 7.83
C GLU A 116 -4.97 -1.62 7.20
N SER A 117 -5.36 -0.99 6.09
CA SER A 117 -4.56 0.06 5.45
C SER A 117 -4.45 1.36 6.25
N ASN A 118 -5.31 1.56 7.27
CA ASN A 118 -5.24 2.68 8.20
C ASN A 118 -4.32 2.41 9.40
N TRP A 119 -3.73 1.22 9.48
CA TRP A 119 -2.93 0.77 10.62
C TRP A 119 -1.50 0.47 10.19
N LYS A 120 -0.54 0.94 10.98
CA LYS A 120 0.90 0.81 10.82
C LYS A 120 1.44 -0.27 11.76
N VAL A 121 2.20 -1.22 11.23
CA VAL A 121 2.88 -2.26 12.02
C VAL A 121 3.97 -1.62 12.87
N CYS A 122 3.92 -1.88 14.17
CA CYS A 122 4.94 -1.47 15.13
C CYS A 122 5.89 -2.61 15.48
N SER A 123 5.37 -3.82 15.61
CA SER A 123 6.21 -5.00 15.80
C SER A 123 5.58 -6.23 15.16
N GLN A 124 6.45 -7.21 14.90
CA GLN A 124 6.12 -8.46 14.24
C GLN A 124 6.74 -9.65 14.96
N SER A 125 6.03 -10.77 14.94
CA SER A 125 6.52 -12.07 15.37
C SER A 125 6.13 -13.10 14.31
N PRO A 126 7.06 -13.86 13.72
CA PRO A 126 8.50 -13.87 13.99
C PRO A 126 9.22 -12.55 13.67
N ALA A 127 10.41 -12.36 14.25
CA ALA A 127 11.28 -11.24 13.90
C ALA A 127 11.75 -11.34 12.43
N ALA A 128 12.10 -10.19 11.85
CA ALA A 128 12.63 -10.13 10.49
C ALA A 128 13.86 -11.06 10.32
N GLY A 129 13.97 -11.70 9.16
CA GLY A 129 15.00 -12.68 8.84
C GLY A 129 14.74 -14.09 9.38
N ARG A 130 13.78 -14.30 10.29
CA ARG A 130 13.45 -15.64 10.79
C ARG A 130 12.71 -16.46 9.72
N GLY A 131 12.98 -17.77 9.64
CA GLY A 131 12.31 -18.65 8.69
C GLY A 131 10.78 -18.70 8.87
N LEU A 132 10.05 -18.64 7.76
CA LEU A 132 8.61 -18.87 7.67
C LEU A 132 8.37 -20.35 7.35
N THR A 133 8.12 -21.15 8.40
CA THR A 133 7.95 -22.61 8.36
C THR A 133 6.48 -23.04 8.51
N GLY A 134 5.53 -22.13 8.26
CA GLY A 134 4.09 -22.38 8.40
C GLY A 134 3.50 -22.04 9.78
N GLN A 135 4.31 -21.48 10.69
CA GLN A 135 3.83 -20.95 11.96
C GLN A 135 2.95 -19.69 11.77
N PRO A 136 2.04 -19.39 12.71
CA PRO A 136 1.30 -18.13 12.69
C PRO A 136 2.22 -16.93 12.87
N VAL A 137 1.82 -15.82 12.25
CA VAL A 137 2.46 -14.50 12.37
C VAL A 137 1.58 -13.60 13.22
N ALA A 138 2.17 -12.86 14.14
CA ALA A 138 1.49 -11.86 14.96
C ALA A 138 2.05 -10.46 14.67
N PHE A 139 1.16 -9.48 14.53
CA PHE A 139 1.52 -8.07 14.42
C PHE A 139 0.91 -7.27 15.57
N LYS A 140 1.68 -6.33 16.11
CA LYS A 140 1.15 -5.22 16.90
C LYS A 140 1.18 -3.97 16.04
N ALA A 141 0.06 -3.24 15.99
CA ALA A 141 -0.10 -2.09 15.12
C ALA A 141 -0.80 -0.93 15.82
N VAL A 142 -0.57 0.28 15.32
CA VAL A 142 -1.25 1.52 15.73
C VAL A 142 -1.85 2.20 14.51
N LYS A 143 -2.74 3.19 14.66
CA LYS A 143 -3.20 3.94 13.48
C LYS A 143 -2.08 4.78 12.90
N PHE A 144 -2.12 5.04 11.59
CA PHE A 144 -1.22 6.04 11.00
C PHE A 144 -1.43 7.40 11.70
N GLY A 145 -0.32 8.04 12.06
CA GLY A 145 -0.30 9.26 12.89
C GLY A 145 -0.03 9.00 14.38
N GLU A 146 -0.18 7.77 14.86
CA GLU A 146 0.18 7.39 16.23
C GLU A 146 1.64 6.90 16.31
N ALA A 147 2.26 7.12 17.48
CA ALA A 147 3.59 6.62 17.80
C ALA A 147 3.53 5.13 18.13
N CYS A 148 4.55 4.39 17.71
CA CYS A 148 4.72 3.00 18.15
C CYS A 148 5.27 3.00 19.58
N PRO A 149 4.73 2.16 20.47
CA PRO A 149 5.25 1.98 21.83
C PRO A 149 6.60 1.26 21.85
#